data_AF-A0A3D3CKD3-F1
#
_entry.id   AF-A0A3D3CKD3-F1
#
_cell.length_a   1.000
_cell.length_b   1.000
_cell.length_c   1.000
_cell.angle_alpha   90.00
_cell.angle_beta   90.00
_cell.angle_gamma   90.00
#
_symmetry.space_group_name_H-M   'P 1'
#
loop_
_entity.id
_entity.type
_entity.pdbx_description
1 polymer ?
#
loop_
_entity_poly.entity_id
_entity_poly.type
_entity_poly.pdbx_seq_one_letter_code
_entity_poly.pdbx_strand_id
1 'polypeptide(L)'
;VPEEKNPFLGYRAIRICLDRPEVFKVQLRAMLRASAFGQVRILLPMISSLEELRSAKAILEEARAELREENLPFGDVQTGIMVE
;
A
#
# COMPACT_ATOMS: atom_id res chain seq x y z
N VAL A 1 -1.04 19.25 -1.71
CA VAL A 1 0.26 18.97 -1.06
C VAL A 1 0.83 20.31 -0.65
N PRO A 2 1.30 20.49 0.60
CA PRO A 2 1.91 21.75 1.01
C PRO A 2 3.16 22.05 0.16
N GLU A 3 3.50 23.32 -0.01
CA GLU A 3 4.68 23.72 -0.75
C GLU A 3 5.95 23.33 0.03
N GLU A 4 6.84 22.56 -0.60
CA GLU A 4 8.07 22.06 0.01
C GLU A 4 9.30 22.65 -0.70
N LYS A 5 10.32 23.03 0.07
CA LYS A 5 11.59 23.53 -0.49
C LYS A 5 12.29 22.48 -1.36
N ASN A 6 12.11 21.19 -1.06
CA ASN A 6 12.64 20.09 -1.87
C ASN A 6 11.63 18.93 -1.94
N PRO A 7 10.76 18.89 -2.96
CA PRO A 7 9.75 17.84 -3.11
C PRO A 7 10.35 16.44 -3.29
N PHE A 8 11.58 16.31 -3.80
CA PHE A 8 12.19 15.00 -4.05
C PHE A 8 12.49 14.25 -2.75
N LEU A 9 12.86 14.98 -1.69
CA LEU A 9 13.18 14.45 -0.36
C LEU A 9 12.01 14.53 0.62
N GLY A 10 10.88 15.07 0.17
CA GLY A 10 9.77 15.50 1.03
C GLY A 10 8.62 14.49 1.14
N TYR A 11 7.41 15.02 1.21
CA TYR A 11 6.16 14.31 1.42
C TYR A 11 5.67 13.64 0.12
N ARG A 12 6.14 12.41 -0.10
CA ARG A 12 5.88 11.62 -1.32
C ARG A 12 5.74 10.13 -1.04
N ALA A 13 5.21 9.40 -2.02
CA ALA A 13 5.19 7.94 -2.05
C ALA A 13 4.60 7.34 -0.76
N ILE A 14 5.29 6.39 -0.12
CA ILE A 14 4.78 5.71 1.08
C ILE A 14 4.44 6.68 2.21
N ARG A 15 5.13 7.82 2.34
CA ARG A 15 4.84 8.81 3.38
C ARG A 15 3.43 9.40 3.23
N ILE A 16 3.01 9.69 1.99
CA ILE A 16 1.63 10.12 1.71
C ILE A 16 0.66 8.98 2.03
N CYS A 17 0.99 7.76 1.62
CA CYS A 17 0.14 6.59 1.82
C CYS A 17 -0.10 6.27 3.31
N LEU A 18 0.91 6.48 4.17
CA LEU A 18 0.80 6.26 5.61
C LEU A 18 0.09 7.41 6.34
N ASP A 19 0.25 8.64 5.86
CA ASP A 19 -0.46 9.81 6.40
C ASP A 19 -1.94 9.86 5.96
N ARG A 20 -2.25 9.25 4.81
CA ARG A 20 -3.59 9.16 4.20
C ARG A 20 -3.98 7.71 3.92
N PRO A 21 -4.18 6.90 4.97
CA PRO A 21 -4.41 5.46 4.84
C PRO A 21 -5.66 5.13 4.02
N GLU A 22 -6.68 5.99 4.00
CA GLU A 22 -7.89 5.82 3.19
C GLU A 22 -7.59 5.78 1.69
N VAL A 23 -6.74 6.67 1.19
CA VAL A 23 -6.35 6.70 -0.23
C VAL A 23 -5.50 5.47 -0.57
N PHE A 24 -4.58 5.11 0.33
CA PHE A 24 -3.75 3.94 0.14
C PHE A 24 -4.57 2.65 0.12
N LYS A 25 -5.52 2.52 1.05
CA LYS A 25 -6.40 1.35 1.17
C LYS A 25 -7.26 1.14 -0.08
N VAL A 26 -7.75 2.21 -0.72
CA VAL A 26 -8.46 2.11 -2.01
C VAL A 26 -7.58 1.42 -3.07
N GLN A 27 -6.29 1.78 -3.16
CA GLN A 27 -5.36 1.16 -4.11
C GLN A 27 -5.05 -0.29 -3.75
N LEU A 28 -4.81 -0.59 -2.46
CA LEU A 28 -4.54 -1.95 -1.99
C LEU A 28 -5.73 -2.89 -2.27
N ARG A 29 -6.96 -2.45 -1.98
CA ARG A 29 -8.18 -3.18 -2.29
C ARG A 29 -8.33 -3.47 -3.78
N ALA A 30 -8.02 -2.49 -4.64
CA ALA A 30 -8.06 -2.69 -6.09
C ALA A 30 -7.04 -3.75 -6.56
N MET A 31 -5.80 -3.69 -6.06
CA MET A 31 -4.75 -4.68 -6.37
C MET A 31 -5.10 -6.09 -5.85
N LEU A 32 -5.63 -6.18 -4.63
CA LEU A 32 -6.10 -7.45 -4.05
C LEU A 32 -7.22 -8.07 -4.89
N ARG A 33 -8.23 -7.28 -5.30
CA ARG A 33 -9.30 -7.78 -6.18
C ARG A 33 -8.78 -8.19 -7.55
N ALA A 34 -7.85 -7.44 -8.12
CA ALA A 34 -7.21 -7.80 -9.39
C ALA A 34 -6.46 -9.13 -9.30
N SER A 35 -5.88 -9.47 -8.13
CA SER A 35 -5.18 -10.73 -7.92
C SER A 35 -6.08 -11.98 -7.98
N ALA A 36 -7.42 -11.83 -7.93
CA ALA A 36 -8.33 -12.93 -8.19
C ALA A 36 -8.30 -13.40 -9.66
N PHE A 37 -7.81 -12.56 -10.57
CA PHE A 37 -7.79 -12.81 -12.02
C PHE A 37 -6.41 -13.14 -12.57
N GLY A 38 -5.37 -13.13 -11.74
CA GLY A 38 -4.01 -13.41 -12.16
C GLY A 38 -2.97 -13.06 -11.10
N GLN A 39 -1.70 -13.34 -11.40
CA GLN A 39 -0.61 -13.11 -10.46
C GLN A 39 -0.32 -11.61 -10.31
N VAL A 40 -0.50 -11.09 -9.09
CA VAL A 40 -0.18 -9.70 -8.73
C VAL A 40 0.91 -9.68 -7.65
N ARG A 41 1.86 -8.74 -7.79
CA ARG A 41 2.89 -8.45 -6.81
C ARG A 41 2.83 -6.97 -6.46
N ILE A 42 2.90 -6.66 -5.16
CA ILE A 42 2.82 -5.28 -4.65
C ILE A 42 4.23 -4.85 -4.23
N LEU A 43 4.70 -3.73 -4.77
CA LEU A 43 6.01 -3.15 -4.45
C LEU A 43 5.81 -1.79 -3.76
N LEU A 44 6.34 -1.64 -2.54
CA LEU A 44 6.23 -0.40 -1.77
C LEU A 44 7.47 0.49 -2.02
N PRO A 45 7.31 1.70 -2.59
CA PRO A 45 8.41 2.61 -2.86
C PRO A 45 8.80 3.43 -1.62
N MET A 46 10.04 3.94 -1.60
CA MET A 46 10.58 4.90 -0.65
C MET A 46 10.50 4.44 0.82
N ILE A 47 10.57 3.14 1.06
CA ILE A 47 10.62 2.58 2.41
C ILE A 47 11.99 2.86 3.01
N SER A 48 12.03 3.66 4.08
CA SER A 48 13.25 4.06 4.77
C SER A 48 13.43 3.39 6.14
N SER A 49 12.37 2.80 6.68
CA SER A 49 12.40 2.13 7.99
C SER A 49 11.53 0.88 8.07
N LEU A 50 11.83 0.03 9.06
CA LEU A 50 11.02 -1.16 9.36
C LEU A 50 9.61 -0.80 9.87
N GLU A 51 9.47 0.35 10.52
CA GLU A 51 8.18 0.85 11.01
C GLU A 51 7.25 1.19 9.84
N GLU A 52 7.73 1.93 8.84
CA GLU A 52 6.96 2.22 7.62
C GLU A 52 6.51 0.93 6.92
N LEU A 53 7.41 -0.06 6.83
CA LEU A 53 7.07 -1.36 6.24
C LEU A 53 5.98 -2.10 7.04
N ARG A 54 6.07 -2.09 8.37
CA ARG A 54 5.07 -2.72 9.25
C ARG A 54 3.73 -2.03 9.14
N SER A 55 3.70 -0.70 9.16
CA SER A 55 2.48 0.10 9.01
C SER A 55 1.82 -0.12 7.65
N ALA A 56 2.60 -0.15 6.57
CA ALA A 56 2.07 -0.42 5.23
C ALA A 56 1.47 -1.83 5.12
N LYS A 57 2.12 -2.83 5.73
CA LYS A 57 1.60 -4.20 5.80
C LYS A 57 0.33 -4.31 6.64
N ALA A 58 0.22 -3.56 7.74
CA ALA A 58 -0.99 -3.53 8.54
C ALA A 58 -2.20 -3.03 7.72
N ILE A 59 -2.03 -1.95 6.95
CA ILE A 59 -3.09 -1.41 6.08
C ILE A 59 -3.47 -2.41 4.97
N LEU A 60 -2.49 -3.16 4.43
CA LEU A 60 -2.76 -4.23 3.47
C LEU A 60 -3.62 -5.35 4.07
N GLU A 61 -3.33 -5.76 5.30
CA GLU A 61 -4.12 -6.79 6.00
C GLU A 61 -5.51 -6.29 6.40
N GLU A 62 -5.65 -5.01 6.77
CA GLU A 62 -6.97 -4.38 6.95
C GLU A 62 -7.78 -4.41 5.64
N ALA A 63 -7.18 -4.02 4.51
CA ALA A 63 -7.83 -4.10 3.20
C ALA A 63 -8.28 -5.54 2.87
N ARG A 64 -7.46 -6.53 3.22
CA ARG A 64 -7.78 -7.95 3.04
C ARG A 64 -8.96 -8.39 3.92
N ALA A 65 -8.98 -7.95 5.18
CA ALA A 65 -10.06 -8.25 6.13
C ALA A 65 -11.39 -7.67 5.65
N GLU A 66 -11.42 -6.40 5.23
CA GLU A 66 -12.63 -5.76 4.71
C GLU A 66 -13.18 -6.47 3.47
N LEU A 67 -12.31 -6.84 2.51
CA LEU A 67 -12.75 -7.60 1.33
C LEU A 67 -13.32 -8.97 1.72
N ARG A 68 -12.81 -9.59 2.79
CA ARG A 68 -13.31 -10.86 3.32
C ARG A 68 -14.69 -10.69 3.95
N GLU A 69 -14.90 -9.63 4.73
CA GLU A 69 -16.20 -9.28 5.31
C GLU A 69 -17.25 -8.99 4.23
N GLU A 70 -16.85 -8.32 3.14
CA GLU A 70 -17.69 -8.04 1.98
C GLU A 70 -17.91 -9.25 1.06
N ASN A 71 -17.29 -10.41 1.35
CA ASN A 71 -17.31 -11.61 0.51
C ASN A 71 -16.83 -11.36 -0.95
N LEU A 72 -15.89 -10.43 -1.13
CA LEU A 72 -15.30 -10.14 -2.42
C LEU A 72 -14.11 -11.07 -2.70
N PRO A 73 -13.98 -11.61 -3.92
CA PRO A 73 -12.84 -12.46 -4.27
C PRO A 73 -11.54 -11.64 -4.33
N PHE A 74 -10.49 -12.20 -3.75
CA PHE A 74 -9.11 -11.74 -3.85
C PHE A 74 -8.16 -12.93 -3.79
N GLY A 75 -7.01 -12.81 -4.44
CA GLY A 75 -5.94 -13.82 -4.42
C GLY A 75 -4.90 -13.55 -3.34
N ASP A 76 -3.90 -14.42 -3.28
CA ASP A 76 -2.70 -14.15 -2.50
C ASP A 76 -1.73 -13.27 -3.30
N VAL A 77 -1.08 -12.34 -2.61
CA VAL A 77 -0.19 -11.33 -3.21
C VAL A 77 1.14 -11.34 -2.49
N GLN A 78 2.23 -11.40 -3.26
CA GLN A 78 3.56 -11.17 -2.70
C GLN A 78 3.79 -9.67 -2.53
N THR A 79 4.31 -9.29 -1.36
CA THR A 79 4.68 -7.89 -1.07
C THR A 79 6.20 -7.75 -0.97
N GLY A 80 6.76 -6.77 -1.66
CA GLY A 80 8.17 -6.39 -1.59
C GLY A 80 8.36 -4.89 -1.37
N ILE A 81 9.61 -4.49 -1.24
CA ILE A 81 10.02 -3.08 -1.20
C ILE A 81 10.87 -2.75 -2.41
N MET A 82 10.71 -1.55 -2.95
CA MET A 82 11.66 -0.99 -3.90
C MET A 82 12.81 -0.37 -3.12
N VAL A 83 14.03 -0.84 -3.36
CA VAL A 83 15.24 -0.26 -2.76
C VAL A 83 15.70 0.86 -3.69
N GLU A 84 15.72 2.10 -3.18
CA GLU A 84 16.06 3.33 -3.92
C GLU A 84 16.86 4.32 -3.06
#